data_AF-A0A5K0X1M7-F1
#
_entry.id   AF-A0A5K0X1M7-F1
#
_cell.length_a   1.000
_cell.length_b   1.000
_cell.length_c   1.000
_cell.angle_alpha   90.00
_cell.angle_beta   90.00
_cell.angle_gamma   90.00
#
_symmetry.space_group_name_H-M   'P 1'
#
loop_
_entity.id
_entity.type
_entity.pdbx_description
1 polymer ?
#
loop_
_entity_poly.entity_id
_entity_poly.type
_entity_poly.pdbx_seq_one_letter_code
_entity_poly.pdbx_strand_id
1 'polypeptide(L)' 'LIKHGVSESLRQRMMAAGRQFFELPPPEKLKYTGKHVLDPIRYGTSFNSSVDQVLCWRDYLKVITHPVLNFPESPPEL' A
#
# COMPACT_ATOMS: atom_id res chain seq x y z
N LEU A 1 -1.86 -4.39 21.65
CA LEU A 1 -1.30 -5.64 22.21
C LEU A 1 0.16 -5.39 22.55
N ILE A 2 0.63 -5.74 23.74
CA ILE A 2 2.05 -5.69 24.14
C ILE A 2 2.54 -7.13 24.32
N LYS A 3 3.77 -7.46 23.89
CA LYS A 3 4.32 -8.84 23.85
C LYS A 3 3.60 -9.81 22.90
N HIS A 4 3.31 -9.37 21.66
CA HIS A 4 2.61 -10.14 20.64
C HIS A 4 3.48 -11.14 19.83
N GLY A 5 4.75 -11.34 20.19
CA GLY A 5 5.64 -12.30 19.52
C GLY A 5 6.18 -11.88 18.15
N VAL A 6 5.71 -10.78 17.56
CA VAL A 6 6.29 -10.23 16.31
C VAL A 6 7.57 -9.47 16.64
N SER A 7 8.64 -9.75 15.91
CA SER A 7 9.95 -9.15 16.18
C SER A 7 9.96 -7.64 15.91
N GLU A 8 10.68 -6.91 16.77
CA GLU A 8 10.78 -5.46 16.67
C GLU A 8 11.49 -5.03 15.39
N SER A 9 12.51 -5.77 14.96
CA SER A 9 13.22 -5.49 13.71
C SER A 9 12.33 -5.66 12.47
N LEU A 10 11.42 -6.65 12.47
CA LEU A 10 10.44 -6.82 11.39
C LEU A 10 9.45 -5.66 11.37
N ARG A 11 8.94 -5.25 12.54
CA ARG A 11 8.05 -4.09 12.67
C ARG A 11 8.70 -2.82 12.12
N GLN A 12 9.96 -2.57 12.46
CA GLN A 12 10.71 -1.41 11.98
C GLN A 12 10.91 -1.43 10.47
N ARG A 13 11.31 -2.58 9.88
CA ARG A 13 11.44 -2.72 8.43
C ARG A 13 10.13 -2.52 7.70
N MET A 14 9.01 -3.05 8.21
CA MET A 14 7.69 -2.85 7.62
C MET A 14 7.28 -1.37 7.62
N MET A 15 7.51 -0.66 8.73
CA MET A 15 7.24 0.78 8.81
C MET A 15 8.15 1.60 7.88
N ALA A 16 9.41 1.21 7.74
CA ALA A 16 10.36 1.87 6.84
C ALA A 16 9.97 1.67 5.37
N ALA A 17 9.64 0.45 4.96
CA ALA A 17 9.17 0.15 3.61
C ALA A 17 7.89 0.92 3.26
N GLY A 18 6.94 1.03 4.20
CA GLY A 18 5.75 1.86 4.04
C GLY A 18 6.09 3.32 3.79
N ARG A 19 6.99 3.92 4.60
CA ARG A 19 7.43 5.31 4.40
C ARG A 19 8.10 5.51 3.05
N GLN A 20 9.05 4.65 2.69
CA GLN A 20 9.77 4.70 1.42
C GLN A 20 8.81 4.71 0.23
N PHE A 21 7.76 3.87 0.25
CA PHE A 21 6.75 3.87 -0.80
C PHE A 21 6.02 5.22 -0.92
N PHE A 22 5.57 5.82 0.19
CA PHE A 22 4.82 7.08 0.14
C PHE A 22 5.71 8.29 -0.18
N GLU A 23 7.02 8.19 0.07
CA GLU A 23 8.04 9.17 -0.31
C GLU A 23 8.42 9.11 -1.80
N LEU A 24 8.03 8.05 -2.53
CA LEU A 24 8.27 7.96 -3.98
C LEU A 24 7.61 9.14 -4.73
N PRO A 25 8.18 9.56 -5.87
CA PRO A 25 7.58 10.55 -6.74
C PRO A 25 6.15 10.14 -7.16
N PRO A 26 5.22 11.09 -7.36
CA PRO A 26 3.85 10.77 -7.77
C PRO A 26 3.74 9.83 -8.99
N PRO A 27 4.54 9.98 -10.08
CA PRO A 27 4.46 9.06 -11.21
C PRO A 27 4.73 7.60 -10.85
N GLU A 28 5.65 7.35 -9.92
CA GLU A 28 5.99 6.01 -9.45
C GLU A 28 4.84 5.40 -8.64
N LYS A 29 4.21 6.18 -7.77
CA LYS A 29 3.05 5.73 -6.98
C LYS A 29 1.82 5.47 -7.85
N LEU A 30 1.60 6.27 -8.90
CA LEU A 30 0.46 6.13 -9.79
C LEU A 30 0.46 4.82 -10.59
N LYS A 31 1.62 4.17 -10.78
CA LYS A 31 1.72 2.81 -11.35
C LYS A 31 0.88 1.78 -10.58
N TYR A 32 0.60 2.06 -9.30
CA TYR A 32 -0.13 1.17 -8.42
C TYR A 32 -1.61 1.51 -8.26
N THR A 33 -2.17 2.51 -8.97
CA THR A 33 -3.56 3.01 -8.72
C THR A 33 -4.65 1.92 -8.79
N GLY A 34 -4.37 0.82 -9.49
CA GLY A 34 -5.32 -0.26 -9.76
C GLY A 34 -6.46 0.20 -10.66
N LYS A 35 -7.11 -0.75 -11.31
CA LYS A 35 -8.34 -0.58 -12.10
C LYS A 35 -9.58 -0.98 -11.30
N HIS A 36 -9.47 -2.03 -10.48
CA HIS A 36 -10.58 -2.55 -9.69
C HIS A 36 -10.28 -2.52 -8.20
N VAL A 37 -11.33 -2.37 -7.38
CA VAL A 37 -11.22 -2.33 -5.92
C VAL A 37 -10.66 -3.62 -5.32
N LEU A 38 -10.73 -4.73 -6.07
CA LEU A 38 -10.23 -6.06 -5.70
C LEU A 38 -8.84 -6.36 -6.26
N ASP A 39 -8.20 -5.41 -6.95
CA ASP A 39 -6.85 -5.60 -7.45
C ASP A 39 -5.92 -5.98 -6.28
N PRO A 40 -5.06 -7.00 -6.44
CA PRO A 40 -4.22 -7.50 -5.36
C PRO A 40 -3.29 -6.45 -4.77
N ILE A 41 -2.85 -5.49 -5.58
CA ILE A 41 -2.06 -4.34 -5.16
C ILE A 41 -2.74 -3.08 -5.69
N ARG A 42 -3.07 -2.14 -4.80
CA ARG A 42 -3.78 -0.91 -5.16
C ARG A 42 -3.38 0.28 -4.29
N TYR A 43 -2.96 1.36 -4.92
CA TYR A 43 -2.73 2.68 -4.33
C TYR A 43 -3.94 3.59 -4.57
N GLY A 44 -4.27 4.44 -3.61
CA GLY A 44 -5.36 5.39 -3.77
C GLY A 44 -5.47 6.38 -2.62
N THR A 45 -6.44 7.27 -2.73
CA THR A 45 -6.78 8.28 -1.71
C THR A 45 -8.25 8.12 -1.30
N SER A 46 -8.59 8.47 -0.05
CA SER A 46 -9.87 8.11 0.58
C SER A 46 -10.07 6.58 0.61
N PHE A 47 -11.18 6.07 0.05
CA PHE A 47 -11.44 4.64 -0.15
C PHE A 47 -11.74 4.36 -1.62
N ASN A 48 -12.74 5.06 -2.16
CA ASN A 48 -13.06 5.07 -3.58
C ASN A 48 -13.53 6.48 -3.99
N SER A 49 -12.57 7.38 -4.22
CA SER A 49 -12.83 8.79 -4.54
C SER A 49 -13.76 9.02 -5.74
N SER A 50 -13.98 8.02 -6.60
CA SER A 50 -14.92 8.12 -7.72
C SER A 50 -16.39 8.01 -7.31
N VAL A 51 -16.70 7.50 -6.11
CA VAL A 51 -18.09 7.30 -5.63
C VAL A 51 -18.33 7.80 -4.20
N ASP A 52 -17.26 8.10 -3.45
CA ASP A 52 -17.37 8.56 -2.06
C ASP A 52 -18.03 9.96 -2.00
N GLN A 53 -19.10 10.10 -1.21
CA GLN A 53 -19.73 11.41 -0.93
C GLN A 53 -18.99 12.22 0.14
N VAL A 54 -18.24 11.53 1.01
CA VAL A 54 -17.40 12.12 2.05
C VAL A 54 -16.01 11.52 1.91
N LEU A 55 -15.00 12.38 1.74
CA LEU A 55 -13.62 11.95 1.53
C LEU A 55 -12.89 11.79 2.87
N CYS A 56 -12.11 10.71 2.99
CA CYS A 56 -11.19 10.54 4.12
C CYS A 56 -9.85 11.23 3.82
N TRP A 57 -9.31 11.95 4.81
CA TRP A 57 -7.94 12.49 4.74
C TRP A 57 -6.92 11.37 4.94
N ARG A 58 -6.68 10.60 3.87
CA ARG A 58 -5.79 9.44 3.88
C ARG A 58 -5.40 9.04 2.46
N ASP A 59 -4.12 8.74 2.29
CA ASP A 59 -3.63 7.90 1.19
C ASP A 59 -3.38 6.47 1.67
N TYR A 60 -3.48 5.50 0.77
CA TYR A 60 -3.29 4.09 1.10
C TYR A 60 -2.57 3.30 0.03
N LEU A 61 -1.92 2.23 0.47
CA LEU A 61 -1.51 1.10 -0.35
C LEU A 61 -2.18 -0.15 0.23
N LYS A 62 -3.01 -0.82 -0.58
CA LYS A 62 -3.68 -2.09 -0.27
C LYS A 62 -2.89 -3.21 -0.92
N VAL A 63 -2.58 -4.25 -0.14
CA VAL A 63 -1.90 -5.45 -0.61
C VAL A 63 -2.66 -6.67 -0.09
N ILE A 64 -3.20 -7.49 -0.99
CA ILE A 64 -3.81 -8.78 -0.68
C ILE A 64 -2.71 -9.84 -0.74
N THR A 65 -2.40 -10.44 0.41
CA THR A 65 -1.27 -11.38 0.56
C THR A 65 -1.68 -12.84 0.69
N HIS A 66 -2.96 -13.12 0.96
CA HIS A 66 -3.49 -14.47 1.11
C HIS A 66 -4.69 -14.66 0.15
N PRO A 67 -4.83 -15.81 -0.51
CA PRO A 67 -3.95 -16.99 -0.43
C PRO A 67 -2.68 -16.88 -1.27
N VAL A 68 -2.68 -15.98 -2.24
CA VAL A 68 -1.56 -15.78 -3.16
C VAL A 68 -0.88 -14.45 -2.84
N LEU A 69 0.44 -14.51 -2.68
CA LEU A 69 1.26 -13.33 -2.55
C LEU A 69 1.58 -12.78 -3.95
N ASN A 70 1.04 -11.60 -4.24
CA ASN A 70 1.27 -10.91 -5.51
C ASN A 70 2.40 -9.88 -5.36
N PHE A 71 3.17 -9.70 -6.41
CA PHE A 71 4.20 -8.67 -6.53
C PHE A 71 3.92 -7.84 -7.78
N PRO A 72 4.29 -6.54 -7.80
CA PRO A 72 4.27 -5.78 -9.03
C PRO A 72 5.23 -6.42 -10.05
N GLU A 73 4.86 -6.40 -11.34
CA GLU A 73 5.63 -6.99 -12.45
C GLU A 73 7.03 -6.39 -12.63
N SER A 74 7.32 -5.26 -11.98
CA SER A 74 8.67 -4.71 -11.89
C SER A 74 8.85 -4.04 -10.53
N PRO A 75 10.00 -4.23 -9.85
CA PRO A 75 10.34 -3.34 -8.75
C PRO A 75 10.44 -1.91 -9.32
N PRO A 76 10.07 -0.86 -8.55
CA PRO A 76 10.46 0.48 -8.93
C PRO A 76 11.98 0.46 -9.12
N GLU A 77 12.44 0.90 -10.30
CA GLU A 77 13.88 1.09 -10.56
C GLU A 77 14.41 1.96 -9.41
N LEU A 78 15.25 1.37 -8.56
CA LEU A 78 15.95 2.08 -7.49
C LEU A 78 17.06 2.93 -8.08
#